data_AF-A0A6P4CPB3-F1
#
_entry.id   AF-A0A6P4CPB3-F1
#
_cell.length_a   1.000
_cell.length_b   1.000
_cell.length_c   1.000
_cell.angle_alpha   90.00
_cell.angle_beta   90.00
_cell.angle_gamma   90.00
#
_symmetry.space_group_name_H-M   'P 1'
#
loop_
_entity.id
_entity.type
_entity.pdbx_description
1 polymer ?
#
loop_
_entity_poly.entity_id
_entity_poly.type
_entity_poly.pdbx_seq_one_letter_code
_entity_poly.pdbx_strand_id
1 'polypeptide(L)'
;MNIEKALCDLGASINLMSLAVMKRMRIEEAKPTRMALQLVDRTFKFPHGVVEDLLVKVGEFIFPADFVVVDMKEEANASIILGRPFLAIVGAIIDVQKGEQVLRLHEEKMFFNVFKAMSYPKESIGECMMVDIIENLIQGVIEKE
;
A
#
# COMPACT_ATOMS: atom_id res chain seq x y z
N MET A 1 2.33 13.58 -7.90
CA MET A 1 3.04 12.30 -7.68
C MET A 1 2.31 11.19 -8.44
N ASN A 2 2.98 10.51 -9.36
CA ASN A 2 2.42 9.31 -9.99
C ASN A 2 2.82 8.08 -9.16
N ILE A 3 1.85 7.27 -8.75
CA ILE A 3 2.08 6.07 -7.95
C ILE A 3 1.94 4.85 -8.86
N GLU A 4 3.06 4.20 -9.16
CA GLU A 4 3.07 2.96 -9.94
C GLU A 4 2.69 1.75 -9.08
N LYS A 5 3.17 1.72 -7.82
CA LYS A 5 2.92 0.66 -6.84
C LYS A 5 2.74 1.28 -5.46
N ALA A 6 1.73 0.83 -4.73
CA ALA A 6 1.52 1.14 -3.32
C ALA A 6 0.78 0.00 -2.63
N LEU A 7 1.00 -0.14 -1.33
CA LEU A 7 0.24 -1.05 -0.48
C LEU A 7 -1.02 -0.34 0.02
N CYS A 8 -2.19 -0.87 -0.30
CA CYS A 8 -3.45 -0.41 0.27
C CYS A 8 -3.72 -1.16 1.57
N ASP A 9 -3.68 -0.46 2.70
CA ASP A 9 -3.72 -1.08 4.03
C ASP A 9 -4.85 -0.49 4.89
N LEU A 10 -5.89 -1.30 5.15
CA LEU A 10 -6.99 -0.93 6.04
C LEU A 10 -6.58 -0.94 7.52
N GLY A 11 -5.52 -1.65 7.89
CA GLY A 11 -4.92 -1.64 9.23
C GLY A 11 -4.18 -0.33 9.52
N ALA A 12 -3.57 0.28 8.51
CA ALA A 12 -2.88 1.55 8.63
C ALA A 12 -3.85 2.72 8.88
N SER A 13 -3.62 3.44 9.98
CA SER A 13 -4.40 4.64 10.35
C SER A 13 -3.98 5.91 9.59
N ILE A 14 -2.85 5.87 8.90
CA ILE A 14 -2.21 7.00 8.22
C ILE A 14 -1.64 6.53 6.88
N ASN A 15 -1.41 7.47 5.96
CA ASN A 15 -0.60 7.17 4.78
C ASN A 15 0.88 7.34 5.11
N LEU A 16 1.71 6.42 4.63
CA LEU A 16 3.15 6.44 4.85
C LEU A 16 3.89 6.50 3.52
N MET A 17 4.98 7.26 3.52
CA MET A 17 5.96 7.31 2.44
C MET A 17 7.35 7.12 3.03
N SER A 18 8.20 6.34 2.39
CA SER A 18 9.60 6.26 2.79
C SER A 18 10.34 7.58 2.49
N LEU A 19 11.37 7.90 3.28
CA LEU A 19 12.24 9.03 3.00
C LEU A 19 12.92 8.91 1.61
N ALA A 20 13.22 7.68 1.18
CA ALA A 20 13.79 7.42 -0.14
C ALA A 20 12.80 7.74 -1.28
N VAL A 21 11.50 7.44 -1.13
CA VAL A 21 10.48 7.86 -2.11
C VAL A 21 10.38 9.39 -2.13
N MET A 22 10.32 10.06 -0.98
CA MET A 22 10.30 11.53 -0.91
C MET A 22 11.46 12.15 -1.69
N LYS A 23 12.69 11.67 -1.45
CA LYS A 23 13.90 12.11 -2.17
C LYS A 23 13.83 11.81 -3.66
N ARG A 24 13.41 10.61 -4.05
CA ARG A 24 13.27 10.21 -5.47
C ARG A 24 12.26 11.09 -6.21
N MET A 25 11.17 11.45 -5.55
CA MET A 25 10.14 12.36 -6.06
C MET A 25 10.54 13.83 -6.00
N ARG A 26 11.75 14.14 -5.49
CA ARG A 26 12.27 15.51 -5.31
C ARG A 26 11.33 16.41 -4.52
N ILE A 27 10.65 15.83 -3.52
CA ILE A 27 9.86 16.60 -2.56
C ILE A 27 10.85 17.19 -1.56
N GLU A 28 10.93 18.52 -1.51
CA GLU A 28 11.96 19.22 -0.75
C GLU A 28 11.56 19.43 0.72
N GLU A 29 10.28 19.61 1.00
CA GLU A 29 9.79 19.96 2.32
C GLU A 29 8.89 18.87 2.90
N ALA A 30 9.19 18.49 4.15
CA ALA A 30 8.27 17.79 5.03
C ALA A 30 8.18 18.60 6.32
N LYS A 31 6.96 18.93 6.76
CA LYS A 31 6.74 19.70 7.97
C LYS A 31 7.19 18.89 9.19
N PRO A 32 8.00 19.48 10.10
CA PRO A 32 8.36 18.81 11.34
C PRO A 32 7.13 18.40 12.13
N THR A 33 7.16 17.21 12.72
CA THR A 33 6.06 16.69 13.54
C THR A 33 6.57 16.14 14.87
N ARG A 34 5.73 16.21 15.90
CA ARG A 34 5.98 15.61 17.22
C ARG A 34 5.37 14.20 17.34
N MET A 35 4.88 13.66 16.24
CA MET A 35 4.28 12.33 16.18
C MET A 35 5.32 11.25 16.50
N ALA A 36 4.87 10.19 17.17
CA ALA A 36 5.59 8.94 17.30
C ALA A 36 4.70 7.81 16.79
N LEU A 37 5.23 6.96 15.92
CA LEU A 37 4.51 5.83 15.35
C LEU A 37 4.82 4.60 16.16
N GLN A 38 3.78 3.94 16.67
CA GLN A 38 3.90 2.62 17.26
C GLN A 38 3.62 1.56 16.18
N LEU A 39 4.59 0.69 15.94
CA LEU A 39 4.45 -0.41 14.99
C LEU A 39 3.76 -1.61 15.66
N VAL A 40 3.39 -2.61 14.85
CA VAL A 40 2.70 -3.82 15.31
C VAL A 40 3.55 -4.62 16.32
N ASP A 41 4.88 -4.57 16.17
CA ASP A 41 5.85 -5.15 17.11
C ASP A 41 6.05 -4.30 18.39
N ARG A 42 5.24 -3.25 18.56
CA ARG A 42 5.27 -2.28 19.66
C ARG A 42 6.52 -1.41 19.72
N THR A 43 7.39 -1.48 18.71
CA THR A 43 8.51 -0.54 18.59
C THR A 43 8.01 0.84 18.16
N PHE A 44 8.80 1.87 18.49
CA PHE A 44 8.50 3.24 18.10
C PHE A 44 9.41 3.71 16.97
N LYS A 45 8.81 4.41 16.02
CA LYS A 45 9.50 5.14 14.96
C LYS A 45 9.10 6.61 14.98
N PHE A 46 10.08 7.47 14.84
CA PHE A 46 9.88 8.91 14.74
C PHE A 46 9.91 9.30 13.27
N PRO A 47 8.83 9.91 12.74
CA PRO A 47 8.83 10.39 11.37
C PRO A 47 9.88 11.47 11.11
N HIS A 48 10.36 11.53 9.88
CA HIS A 48 11.14 12.67 9.38
C HIS A 48 10.29 13.95 9.34
N GLY A 49 9.02 13.82 8.98
CA GLY A 49 8.06 14.92 8.87
C GLY A 49 6.76 14.46 8.25
N VAL A 50 5.90 15.42 7.93
CA VAL A 50 4.65 15.21 7.19
C VAL A 50 4.69 16.03 5.90
N VAL A 51 4.45 15.37 4.78
CA VAL A 51 4.20 16.06 3.50
C VAL A 51 2.69 16.23 3.40
N GLU A 52 2.23 17.48 3.44
CA GLU A 52 0.81 17.83 3.37
C GLU A 52 0.41 18.22 1.94
N ASP A 53 -0.87 18.05 1.59
CA ASP A 53 -1.49 18.51 0.34
C ASP A 53 -0.82 17.96 -0.94
N LEU A 54 -0.25 16.76 -0.88
CA LEU A 54 0.40 16.16 -2.04
C LEU A 54 -0.65 15.66 -3.04
N LEU A 55 -0.60 16.17 -4.27
CA LEU A 55 -1.45 15.67 -5.35
C LEU A 55 -0.95 14.32 -5.86
N VAL A 56 -1.75 13.28 -5.61
CA VAL A 56 -1.50 11.90 -6.00
C VAL A 56 -2.35 11.54 -7.21
N LYS A 57 -1.71 11.13 -8.31
CA LYS A 57 -2.40 10.63 -9.51
C LYS A 57 -2.57 9.11 -9.40
N VAL A 58 -3.80 8.63 -9.52
CA VAL A 58 -4.18 7.21 -9.58
C VAL A 58 -5.02 6.96 -10.82
N GLY A 59 -4.45 6.23 -11.79
CA GLY A 59 -4.99 6.19 -13.16
C GLY A 59 -5.19 7.61 -13.69
N GLU A 60 -6.41 7.99 -14.07
CA GLU A 60 -6.70 9.35 -14.58
C GLU A 60 -7.13 10.37 -13.51
N PHE A 61 -7.31 9.94 -12.26
CA PHE A 61 -7.77 10.82 -11.19
C PHE A 61 -6.62 11.39 -10.37
N ILE A 62 -6.86 12.56 -9.77
CA ILE A 62 -5.91 13.24 -8.89
C ILE A 62 -6.58 13.52 -7.55
N PHE A 63 -5.93 13.13 -6.46
CA PHE A 63 -6.42 13.29 -5.10
C PHE A 63 -5.39 14.02 -4.23
N PRO A 64 -5.80 14.94 -3.36
CA PRO A 64 -4.93 15.45 -2.30
C PRO A 64 -4.73 14.35 -1.25
N ALA A 65 -3.50 14.23 -0.74
CA ALA A 65 -3.17 13.30 0.32
C ALA A 65 -2.00 13.78 1.16
N ASP A 66 -2.10 13.60 2.47
CA ASP A 66 -0.98 13.81 3.39
C ASP A 66 -0.25 12.49 3.61
N PHE A 67 1.09 12.57 3.70
CA PHE A 67 1.95 11.43 3.98
C PHE A 67 2.87 11.70 5.16
N VAL A 68 2.88 10.77 6.10
CA VAL A 68 3.91 10.72 7.13
C VAL A 68 5.16 10.09 6.53
N VAL A 69 6.29 10.80 6.60
CA VAL A 69 7.56 10.35 6.02
C VAL A 69 8.38 9.64 7.07
N VAL A 70 8.80 8.40 6.81
CA VAL A 70 9.59 7.59 7.75
C VAL A 70 10.84 7.07 7.07
N ASP A 71 11.95 7.03 7.81
CA ASP A 71 13.16 6.35 7.36
C ASP A 71 13.03 4.84 7.59
N MET A 72 12.91 4.11 6.47
CA MET A 72 12.67 2.67 6.43
C MET A 72 13.98 1.93 6.09
N LYS A 73 14.00 0.60 6.29
CA LYS A 73 15.15 -0.22 5.87
C LYS A 73 15.21 -0.30 4.34
N GLU A 74 16.38 -0.65 3.81
CA GLU A 74 16.67 -0.65 2.36
C GLU A 74 15.68 -1.47 1.53
N GLU A 75 15.19 -2.58 2.06
CA GLU A 75 14.23 -3.45 1.39
C GLU A 75 12.83 -2.80 1.26
N ALA A 76 12.52 -1.84 2.14
CA ALA A 76 11.26 -1.08 2.16
C ALA A 76 11.42 0.36 1.63
N ASN A 77 12.60 0.73 1.13
CA ASN A 77 12.89 2.11 0.73
C ASN A 77 12.07 2.60 -0.47
N ALA A 78 11.42 1.72 -1.22
CA ALA A 78 10.53 2.11 -2.32
C ALA A 78 9.03 2.08 -1.96
N SER A 79 8.67 1.85 -0.70
CA SER A 79 7.31 1.58 -0.27
C SER A 79 6.47 2.85 -0.03
N ILE A 80 5.22 2.81 -0.51
CA ILE A 80 4.14 3.76 -0.18
C ILE A 80 3.01 2.92 0.41
N ILE A 81 2.50 3.33 1.56
CA ILE A 81 1.32 2.71 2.20
C ILE A 81 0.19 3.73 2.15
N LEU A 82 -0.91 3.35 1.51
CA LEU A 82 -2.16 4.10 1.48
C LEU A 82 -3.04 3.54 2.59
N GLY A 83 -3.14 4.30 3.68
CA GLY A 83 -3.94 3.93 4.84
C GLY A 83 -5.41 4.27 4.66
N ARG A 84 -6.18 4.07 5.74
CA ARG A 84 -7.60 4.42 5.78
C ARG A 84 -7.92 5.86 5.34
N PRO A 85 -7.13 6.90 5.67
CA PRO A 85 -7.45 8.26 5.22
C PRO A 85 -7.53 8.39 3.70
N PHE A 86 -6.52 7.90 2.97
CA PHE A 86 -6.56 7.93 1.50
C PHE A 86 -7.66 7.02 0.95
N LEU A 87 -7.78 5.81 1.47
CA LEU A 87 -8.78 4.84 1.01
C LEU A 87 -10.22 5.36 1.19
N ALA A 88 -10.48 6.13 2.25
CA ALA A 88 -11.76 6.79 2.47
C ALA A 88 -12.01 7.92 1.46
N ILE A 89 -10.99 8.74 1.15
CA ILE A 89 -11.08 9.82 0.15
C ILE A 89 -11.47 9.26 -1.22
N VAL A 90 -10.83 8.17 -1.64
CA VAL A 90 -11.07 7.55 -2.96
C VAL A 90 -12.26 6.59 -2.98
N GLY A 91 -13.04 6.52 -1.90
CA GLY A 91 -14.20 5.63 -1.80
C GLY A 91 -13.88 4.16 -2.08
N ALA A 92 -12.76 3.67 -1.56
CA ALA A 92 -12.24 2.34 -1.88
C ALA A 92 -13.21 1.23 -1.44
N ILE A 93 -13.47 0.27 -2.34
CA ILE A 93 -14.17 -0.98 -2.07
C ILE A 93 -13.19 -2.12 -2.34
N ILE A 94 -12.95 -2.97 -1.36
CA ILE A 94 -12.03 -4.10 -1.47
C ILE A 94 -12.84 -5.39 -1.33
N ASP A 95 -13.04 -6.08 -2.45
CA ASP A 95 -13.62 -7.42 -2.50
C ASP A 95 -12.48 -8.44 -2.40
N VAL A 96 -12.23 -8.89 -1.18
CA VAL A 96 -11.15 -9.83 -0.87
C VAL A 96 -11.38 -11.17 -1.55
N GLN A 97 -12.63 -11.64 -1.63
CA GLN A 97 -12.94 -12.94 -2.24
C GLN A 97 -12.63 -12.94 -3.73
N LYS A 98 -12.94 -11.85 -4.44
CA LYS A 98 -12.64 -11.71 -5.88
C LYS A 98 -11.23 -11.19 -6.16
N GLY A 99 -10.52 -10.72 -5.14
CA GLY A 99 -9.25 -10.01 -5.32
C GLY A 99 -9.41 -8.73 -6.15
N GLU A 100 -10.54 -8.04 -5.98
CA GLU A 100 -10.85 -6.81 -6.70
C GLU A 100 -10.79 -5.61 -5.76
N GLN A 101 -10.12 -4.55 -6.20
CA GLN A 101 -10.15 -3.25 -5.54
C GLN A 101 -10.79 -2.25 -6.49
N VAL A 102 -11.76 -1.49 -5.99
CA VAL A 102 -12.45 -0.45 -6.74
C VAL A 102 -12.20 0.89 -6.07
N LEU A 103 -11.79 1.90 -6.83
CA LEU A 103 -11.77 3.29 -6.39
C LEU A 103 -12.97 4.01 -7.00
N ARG A 104 -13.71 4.75 -6.18
CA ARG A 104 -14.92 5.46 -6.58
C ARG A 104 -14.74 6.96 -6.41
N LEU A 105 -14.86 7.70 -7.52
CA LEU A 105 -14.94 9.15 -7.50
C LEU A 105 -16.28 9.57 -8.14
N HIS A 106 -17.21 10.07 -7.31
CA HIS A 106 -18.58 10.39 -7.73
C HIS A 106 -19.29 9.17 -8.36
N GLU A 107 -19.57 9.23 -9.65
CA GLU A 107 -20.20 8.16 -10.45
C GLU A 107 -19.16 7.29 -11.16
N GLU A 108 -17.90 7.73 -11.25
CA GLU A 108 -16.84 7.02 -11.93
C GLU A 108 -16.18 5.97 -11.01
N LYS A 109 -15.77 4.85 -11.62
CA LYS A 109 -15.15 3.72 -10.92
C LYS A 109 -13.92 3.24 -11.66
N MET A 110 -12.86 2.96 -10.91
CA MET A 110 -11.65 2.34 -11.40
C MET A 110 -11.48 0.96 -10.77
N PHE A 111 -11.18 -0.06 -11.56
CA PHE A 111 -11.08 -1.44 -11.12
C PHE A 111 -9.62 -1.91 -11.18
N PHE A 112 -9.17 -2.51 -10.09
CA PHE A 112 -7.86 -3.13 -9.96
C PHE A 112 -8.05 -4.60 -9.60
N ASN A 113 -7.37 -5.48 -10.33
CA ASN A 113 -7.28 -6.89 -9.95
C ASN A 113 -5.97 -7.09 -9.18
N VAL A 114 -6.09 -7.37 -7.89
CA VAL A 114 -4.95 -7.47 -6.97
C VAL A 114 -4.10 -8.70 -7.29
N PHE A 115 -4.71 -9.81 -7.69
CA PHE A 115 -3.98 -11.02 -8.10
C PHE A 115 -3.09 -10.79 -9.33
N LYS A 116 -3.52 -9.94 -10.27
CA LYS A 116 -2.70 -9.51 -11.41
C LYS A 116 -1.67 -8.44 -11.03
N ALA A 117 -1.99 -7.57 -10.07
CA ALA A 117 -1.06 -6.54 -9.61
C ALA A 117 0.16 -7.15 -8.88
N MET A 118 -0.03 -8.30 -8.21
CA MET A 118 1.05 -9.01 -7.52
C MET A 118 1.99 -9.82 -8.44
N SER A 119 1.64 -10.03 -9.73
CA SER A 119 2.36 -10.97 -10.60
C SER A 119 3.54 -10.40 -11.40
N TYR A 120 3.99 -9.15 -11.16
CA TYR A 120 5.14 -8.56 -11.88
C TYR A 120 6.09 -7.68 -11.00
N PRO A 121 7.42 -7.97 -10.92
CA PRO A 121 8.15 -9.20 -11.29
C PRO A 121 9.21 -9.73 -10.28
N LYS A 122 9.39 -11.07 -10.30
CA LYS A 122 10.63 -11.88 -10.43
C LYS A 122 11.94 -11.58 -9.66
N GLU A 123 12.00 -10.71 -8.67
CA GLU A 123 13.09 -10.76 -7.69
C GLU A 123 12.68 -11.67 -6.54
N SER A 124 13.60 -12.46 -6.00
CA SER A 124 13.35 -13.35 -4.88
C SER A 124 12.78 -12.51 -3.73
N ILE A 125 11.45 -12.54 -3.58
CA ILE A 125 10.77 -11.94 -2.45
C ILE A 125 11.26 -12.75 -1.26
N GLY A 126 12.30 -12.23 -0.60
CA GLY A 126 12.67 -12.65 0.73
C GLY A 126 11.43 -12.52 1.60
N GLU A 127 10.86 -13.66 1.96
CA GLU A 127 9.91 -13.87 3.04
C GLU A 127 8.94 -12.70 3.28
N CYS A 128 8.12 -12.37 2.28
CA CYS A 128 6.90 -11.61 2.52
C CYS A 128 5.72 -12.36 1.91
N MET A 129 5.34 -13.42 2.65
CA MET A 129 3.98 -13.94 2.78
C MET A 129 3.18 -14.04 1.47
N MET A 130 3.67 -14.84 0.52
CA MET A 130 2.78 -15.50 -0.43
C MET A 130 2.19 -16.71 0.29
N VAL A 131 0.89 -16.67 0.59
CA VAL A 131 0.17 -17.90 0.94
C VAL A 131 -0.08 -18.60 -0.38
N ASP A 132 0.74 -19.58 -0.69
CA ASP A 132 0.52 -20.47 -1.82
C ASP A 132 -0.84 -21.14 -1.68
N ILE A 133 -1.71 -20.96 -2.69
CA ILE A 133 -2.94 -21.75 -2.81
C ILE A 133 -2.50 -23.19 -3.08
N ILE A 134 -2.58 -24.06 -2.07
CA ILE A 134 -2.41 -25.51 -2.27
C ILE A 134 -3.69 -26.06 -2.90
N GLU A 135 -3.87 -25.84 -4.20
CA GLU A 135 -5.03 -26.36 -4.95
C GLU A 135 -4.83 -27.79 -5.51
N ASN A 136 -3.77 -28.51 -5.11
CA ASN A 136 -3.47 -29.85 -5.65
C ASN A 136 -3.40 -30.99 -4.61
N LEU A 137 -4.22 -30.95 -3.54
CA LEU A 137 -4.35 -32.09 -2.61
C LEU A 137 -5.77 -32.68 -2.48
N ILE A 138 -6.66 -32.46 -3.46
CA ILE A 138 -8.00 -33.10 -3.50
C ILE A 138 -8.08 -34.22 -4.56
N GLN A 139 -6.95 -34.80 -4.98
CA GLN A 139 -6.97 -35.98 -5.87
C GLN A 139 -6.33 -37.23 -5.25
N GLY A 140 -6.30 -37.35 -3.92
CA GLY A 140 -5.66 -38.49 -3.24
C GLY A 140 -6.43 -39.13 -2.08
N VAL A 141 -7.66 -38.71 -1.77
CA VAL A 141 -8.38 -39.18 -0.56
C VAL A 141 -9.78 -39.77 -0.85
N ILE A 142 -10.18 -39.94 -2.12
CA ILE A 142 -11.51 -40.56 -2.45
C ILE A 142 -11.41 -41.95 -3.11
N GLU A 143 -10.25 -42.60 -3.12
CA GLU A 143 -10.19 -44.02 -3.53
C GLU A 143 -9.46 -44.88 -2.50
N LYS A 144 -10.13 -45.15 -1.38
CA LYS A 144 -10.05 -46.42 -0.64
C LYS A 144 -11.34 -46.64 0.15
N GLU A 145 -12.34 -47.19 -0.53
CA GLU A 145 -13.20 -48.24 0.03
C GLU A 145 -13.14 -49.46 -0.90
#